data_AF-A0AAV8ABT4-F1
#
_entry.id   AF-A0AAV8ABT4-F1
#
_cell.length_a   1.000
_cell.length_b   1.000
_cell.length_c   1.000
_cell.angle_alpha   90.00
_cell.angle_beta   90.00
_cell.angle_gamma   90.00
#
_symmetry.space_group_name_H-M   'P 1'
#
loop_
_entity.id
_entity.type
_entity.pdbx_description
1 polymer ?
#
loop_
_entity_poly.entity_id
_entity_poly.type
_entity_poly.pdbx_seq_one_letter_code
_entity_poly.pdbx_strand_id
1 'polypeptide(L)'
;MIRYILVQNRQGKTRLSRWYFPCSDEEKNKLLSDFYKLVNVRDPKLANFIEYRTYKIVYRRYAGLFFGMCVDTTDNELAALESIHLFVESLDAYFGNVCELDIVFHFWKCYALMDEMFLTGEIQETSKKIVLKRMSDLDRLN
;
A
#
# COMPACT_ATOMS: atom_id res chain seq x y z
N MET A 1 -2.69 14.19 3.80
CA MET A 1 -3.57 13.00 3.65
C MET A 1 -3.02 12.04 2.60
N ILE A 2 -3.16 10.73 2.84
CA ILE A 2 -2.93 9.67 1.87
C ILE A 2 -4.02 9.72 0.78
N ARG A 3 -3.62 9.94 -0.47
CA ARG A 3 -4.51 9.93 -1.64
C ARG A 3 -4.84 8.53 -2.12
N TYR A 4 -3.83 7.68 -2.24
CA TYR A 4 -4.00 6.30 -2.66
C TYR A 4 -2.86 5.41 -2.17
N ILE A 5 -3.14 4.11 -2.06
CA ILE A 5 -2.18 3.06 -1.77
C ILE A 5 -2.18 2.09 -2.94
N LEU A 6 -1.01 1.79 -3.50
CA LEU A 6 -0.84 0.88 -4.62
C LEU A 6 0.19 -0.20 -4.27
N VAL A 7 -0.11 -1.42 -4.73
CA VAL A 7 0.85 -2.52 -4.73
C VAL A 7 0.92 -3.07 -6.15
N GLN A 8 2.09 -2.97 -6.78
CA GLN A 8 2.34 -3.52 -8.11
C GLN A 8 3.49 -4.53 -8.07
N ASN A 9 3.44 -5.54 -8.93
CA ASN A 9 4.59 -6.41 -9.13
C ASN A 9 5.58 -5.85 -10.16
N ARG A 10 6.72 -6.53 -10.37
CA ARG A 10 7.74 -6.11 -11.36
C ARG A 10 7.21 -5.92 -12.78
N GLN A 11 6.13 -6.61 -13.17
CA GLN A 11 5.53 -6.51 -14.50
C GLN A 11 4.51 -5.36 -14.60
N GLY A 12 4.29 -4.60 -13.51
CA GLY A 12 3.28 -3.54 -13.45
C GLY A 12 1.86 -4.03 -13.24
N LYS A 13 1.67 -5.32 -12.92
CA LYS A 13 0.36 -5.84 -12.54
C LYS A 13 0.01 -5.36 -11.14
N THR A 14 -1.10 -4.64 -11.03
CA THR A 14 -1.66 -4.20 -9.75
C THR A 14 -2.19 -5.38 -8.96
N ARG A 15 -1.76 -5.49 -7.70
CA ARG A 15 -2.20 -6.50 -6.72
C ARG A 15 -3.22 -5.92 -5.76
N LEU A 16 -2.98 -4.69 -5.30
CA LEU A 16 -3.92 -3.93 -4.46
C LEU A 16 -3.93 -2.49 -4.93
N SER A 17 -5.12 -1.88 -4.92
CA SER A 17 -5.28 -0.45 -5.17
C SER A 17 -6.40 0.12 -4.32
N ARG A 18 -6.06 1.00 -3.38
CA ARG A 18 -7.02 1.71 -2.55
C ARG A 18 -6.96 3.20 -2.85
N TRP A 19 -8.13 3.81 -3.04
CA TRP A 19 -8.29 5.20 -3.44
C TRP A 19 -9.10 5.96 -2.39
N TYR A 20 -8.55 7.03 -1.84
CA TYR A 20 -9.19 7.84 -0.79
C TYR A 20 -9.68 9.21 -1.29
N PHE A 21 -9.66 9.42 -2.60
CA PHE A 21 -10.25 10.58 -3.26
C PHE A 21 -11.13 10.11 -4.42
N PRO A 22 -12.17 10.88 -4.78
CA PRO A 22 -12.98 10.58 -5.94
C PRO A 22 -12.13 10.71 -7.21
N CYS A 23 -12.12 9.65 -8.02
CA CYS A 23 -11.27 9.52 -9.20
C CYS A 23 -11.99 8.69 -10.25
N SER A 24 -11.95 9.12 -11.51
CA SER A 24 -12.53 8.34 -12.62
C SER A 24 -11.67 7.12 -12.94
N ASP A 25 -12.24 6.11 -13.60
CA ASP A 25 -11.45 4.91 -13.95
C ASP A 25 -10.35 5.21 -14.99
N GLU A 26 -10.58 6.19 -15.87
CA GLU A 26 -9.55 6.70 -16.79
C GLU A 26 -8.37 7.33 -16.04
N GLU A 27 -8.66 8.14 -15.03
CA GLU A 27 -7.64 8.75 -14.18
C GLU A 27 -6.89 7.70 -13.35
N LYS A 28 -7.60 6.73 -12.77
CA LYS A 28 -6.98 5.60 -12.06
C LYS A 28 -6.01 4.85 -12.96
N ASN A 29 -6.42 4.51 -14.19
CA ASN A 29 -5.57 3.80 -15.15
C ASN A 29 -4.31 4.62 -15.52
N LYS A 30 -4.47 5.94 -15.68
CA LYS A 30 -3.33 6.85 -15.91
C LYS A 30 -2.37 6.85 -14.71
N LEU A 31 -2.90 6.95 -13.49
CA LEU A 31 -2.10 6.94 -12.26
C LEU A 31 -1.38 5.60 -12.05
N LEU A 32 -2.02 4.47 -12.36
CA LEU A 32 -1.40 3.15 -12.33
C LEU A 32 -0.23 3.03 -13.32
N SER A 33 -0.39 3.57 -14.54
CA SER A 33 0.67 3.60 -15.56
C SER A 33 1.83 4.52 -15.16
N ASP A 34 1.51 5.69 -14.61
CA ASP A 34 2.51 6.64 -14.12
C ASP A 34 3.30 6.04 -12.95
N PHE A 35 2.62 5.37 -12.01
CA PHE A 35 3.27 4.67 -10.90
C PHE A 35 4.28 3.64 -11.40
N TYR A 36 3.92 2.80 -12.37
CA TYR A 36 4.85 1.81 -12.94
C TYR A 36 6.13 2.47 -13.49
N LYS A 37 5.97 3.54 -14.28
CA LYS A 37 7.11 4.26 -14.90
C LYS A 37 8.00 4.93 -13.86
N LEU A 38 7.41 5.50 -12.82
CA LEU A 38 8.12 6.27 -11.80
C LEU A 38 8.75 5.39 -10.73
N VAL A 39 8.14 4.25 -10.39
CA VAL A 39 8.53 3.40 -9.26
C VAL A 39 9.18 2.11 -9.71
N ASN A 40 8.55 1.34 -10.60
CA ASN A 40 9.00 -0.03 -10.90
C ASN A 40 10.26 -0.06 -11.78
N VAL A 41 10.43 0.94 -12.64
CA VAL A 41 11.61 1.10 -13.52
C VAL A 41 12.74 1.87 -12.85
N ARG A 42 12.51 2.43 -11.66
CA ARG A 42 13.46 3.31 -10.97
C ARG A 42 14.68 2.56 -10.45
N ASP A 43 15.85 3.20 -10.54
CA ASP A 43 17.09 2.64 -9.99
C ASP A 43 16.97 2.45 -8.47
N PRO A 44 17.28 1.25 -7.93
CA PRO A 44 17.23 0.97 -6.50
C PRO A 44 18.12 1.84 -5.61
N LYS A 45 19.13 2.53 -6.16
CA LYS A 45 20.02 3.44 -5.42
C LYS A 45 19.40 4.80 -5.15
N LEU A 46 18.31 5.14 -5.83
CA LEU A 46 17.65 6.43 -5.65
C LEU A 46 16.75 6.42 -4.41
N ALA A 47 16.42 7.61 -3.93
CA ALA A 47 15.55 7.79 -2.79
C ALA A 47 14.14 7.19 -3.02
N ASN A 48 13.54 6.75 -1.91
CA ASN A 48 12.18 6.21 -1.81
C ASN A 48 11.07 7.25 -1.95
N PHE A 49 11.42 8.51 -2.19
CA PHE A 49 10.51 9.65 -2.30
C PHE A 49 10.60 10.22 -3.71
N ILE A 50 9.44 10.46 -4.32
CA ILE A 50 9.32 10.99 -5.67
C ILE A 50 8.33 12.14 -5.64
N GLU A 51 8.77 13.33 -6.06
CA GLU A 51 7.85 14.43 -6.33
C GLU A 51 7.01 14.11 -7.57
N TYR A 52 5.69 14.19 -7.42
CA TYR A 52 4.75 13.86 -8.48
C TYR A 52 3.61 14.88 -8.51
N ARG A 53 3.69 15.81 -9.47
CA ARG A 53 2.73 16.93 -9.60
C ARG A 53 2.69 17.75 -8.30
N THR A 54 1.51 17.85 -7.68
CA THR A 54 1.28 18.53 -6.40
C THR A 54 1.27 17.55 -5.21
N TYR A 55 1.80 16.35 -5.40
CA TYR A 55 1.83 15.27 -4.42
C TYR A 55 3.23 14.65 -4.34
N LYS A 56 3.42 13.75 -3.38
CA LYS A 56 4.64 12.95 -3.24
C LYS A 56 4.27 11.47 -3.26
N ILE A 57 5.03 10.66 -4.00
CA ILE A 57 4.93 9.21 -3.97
C ILE A 57 6.05 8.70 -3.07
N VAL A 58 5.65 8.02 -2.00
CA VAL A 58 6.54 7.30 -1.10
C VAL A 58 6.41 5.82 -1.41
N TYR A 59 7.51 5.12 -1.65
CA TYR A 59 7.44 3.71 -2.00
C TYR A 59 8.56 2.88 -1.38
N ARG A 60 8.29 1.59 -1.19
CA ARG A 60 9.28 0.60 -0.76
C ARG A 60 9.09 -0.71 -1.50
N ARG A 61 10.20 -1.32 -1.89
CA ARG A 61 10.21 -2.60 -2.60
C ARG A 61 10.42 -3.74 -1.60
N TYR A 62 9.55 -4.75 -1.68
CA TYR A 62 9.66 -6.01 -0.95
C TYR A 62 9.64 -7.16 -1.95
N ALA A 63 10.79 -7.85 -2.09
CA ALA A 63 10.99 -8.91 -3.08
C ALA A 63 10.61 -8.51 -4.53
N GLY A 64 9.48 -9.00 -5.03
CA GLY A 64 8.92 -8.75 -6.36
C GLY A 64 7.88 -7.63 -6.41
N LEU A 65 7.49 -7.08 -5.25
CA LEU A 65 6.39 -6.13 -5.11
C LEU A 65 6.89 -4.74 -4.75
N PHE A 66 6.21 -3.73 -5.28
CA PHE A 66 6.41 -2.32 -5.01
C PHE A 66 5.16 -1.81 -4.30
N PHE A 67 5.33 -1.45 -3.04
CA PHE A 67 4.29 -0.85 -2.21
C PHE A 67 4.51 0.65 -2.26
N GLY A 68 3.47 1.42 -2.59
CA GLY A 68 3.55 2.86 -2.65
C GLY A 68 2.32 3.55 -2.09
N MET A 69 2.56 4.70 -1.48
CA MET A 69 1.55 5.62 -0.99
C MET A 69 1.76 6.96 -1.68
N CYS A 70 0.69 7.54 -2.20
CA CYS A 70 0.70 8.93 -2.65
C CYS A 70 0.13 9.80 -1.54
N VAL A 71 0.91 10.79 -1.11
CA VAL A 71 0.63 11.65 0.04
C VAL A 71 0.70 13.11 -0.37
N ASP A 72 0.11 14.00 0.43
CA ASP A 72 0.20 15.44 0.18
C ASP A 72 1.64 15.94 0.47
N THR A 73 2.03 17.06 -0.12
CA THR A 73 3.40 17.59 -0.02
C THR A 73 3.80 17.99 1.40
N THR A 74 2.83 18.27 2.27
CA THR A 74 3.00 18.63 3.68
C THR A 74 3.14 17.44 4.61
N ASP A 75 2.83 16.22 4.15
CA ASP A 75 2.90 15.02 4.99
C ASP A 75 4.34 14.55 5.19
N ASN A 76 4.57 13.88 6.32
CA ASN A 76 5.87 13.32 6.66
C ASN A 76 6.13 12.04 5.84
N GLU A 77 7.15 12.09 4.97
CA GLU A 77 7.46 10.98 4.08
C GLU A 77 8.03 9.76 4.81
N LEU A 78 8.77 9.97 5.90
CA LEU A 78 9.29 8.87 6.73
C LEU A 78 8.16 8.15 7.46
N ALA A 79 7.17 8.89 7.95
CA ALA A 79 5.98 8.29 8.57
C ALA A 79 5.20 7.43 7.56
N ALA A 80 5.03 7.90 6.32
CA ALA A 80 4.42 7.11 5.26
C ALA A 80 5.25 5.86 4.90
N LEU A 81 6.58 5.99 4.84
CA LEU A 81 7.49 4.88 4.56
C LEU A 81 7.44 3.79 5.65
N GLU A 82 7.39 4.18 6.91
CA GLU A 82 7.23 3.26 8.04
C GLU A 82 5.83 2.67 8.11
N SER A 83 4.80 3.42 7.69
CA SER A 83 3.43 2.89 7.57
C SER A 83 3.34 1.77 6.52
N ILE A 84 4.04 1.93 5.38
CA ILE A 84 4.19 0.85 4.39
C ILE A 84 4.86 -0.37 5.04
N HIS A 85 5.92 -0.15 5.83
CA HIS A 85 6.63 -1.25 6.46
C HIS A 85 5.78 -2.01 7.47
N LEU A 86 5.07 -1.27 8.34
CA LEU A 86 4.14 -1.84 9.31
C LEU A 86 3.03 -2.64 8.62
N PHE A 87 2.52 -2.16 7.48
CA PHE A 87 1.51 -2.88 6.69
C PHE A 87 2.06 -4.22 6.18
N VAL A 88 3.27 -4.22 5.62
CA VAL A 88 3.92 -5.46 5.14
C VAL A 88 4.21 -6.42 6.29
N GLU A 89 4.67 -5.93 7.44
CA GLU A 89 4.86 -6.79 8.63
C GLU A 89 3.55 -7.37 9.16
N SER A 90 2.46 -6.60 9.08
CA SER A 90 1.14 -7.06 9.52
C SER A 90 0.60 -8.13 8.56
N LEU A 91 0.82 -7.98 7.26
CA LEU A 91 0.54 -9.03 6.27
C LEU A 91 1.36 -10.29 6.54
N ASP A 92 2.67 -10.15 6.78
CA ASP A 92 3.56 -11.28 7.04
C ASP A 92 3.19 -12.04 8.31
N ALA A 93 2.88 -11.32 9.39
CA ALA A 93 2.42 -11.91 10.64
C ALA A 93 1.05 -12.58 10.53
N TYR A 94 0.17 -12.08 9.64
CA TYR A 94 -1.16 -12.65 9.43
C TYR A 94 -1.12 -13.92 8.57
N PHE A 95 -0.36 -13.93 7.46
CA PHE A 95 -0.29 -15.07 6.53
C PHE A 95 0.76 -16.11 6.92
N GLY A 96 1.78 -15.75 7.71
CA GLY A 96 2.86 -16.66 8.11
C GLY A 96 3.84 -16.94 6.97
N ASN A 97 4.69 -15.96 6.65
CA ASN A 97 5.53 -15.87 5.44
C ASN A 97 4.73 -15.49 4.19
N VAL A 98 4.35 -14.22 4.12
CA VAL A 98 3.51 -13.72 3.01
C VAL A 98 4.26 -13.75 1.67
N CYS A 99 3.60 -14.23 0.62
CA CYS A 99 4.07 -14.12 -0.75
C CYS A 99 3.09 -13.39 -1.67
N GLU A 100 3.53 -13.03 -2.89
CA GLU A 100 2.66 -12.37 -3.87
C GLU A 100 1.40 -13.20 -4.18
N LEU A 101 1.52 -14.53 -4.16
CA LEU A 101 0.43 -15.43 -4.46
C LEU A 101 -0.67 -15.37 -3.39
N ASP A 102 -0.31 -15.20 -2.12
CA ASP A 102 -1.28 -15.02 -1.03
C ASP A 102 -2.08 -13.74 -1.21
N ILE A 103 -1.42 -12.65 -1.63
CA ILE A 103 -2.09 -11.37 -1.91
C ILE A 103 -3.08 -11.53 -3.08
N VAL A 104 -2.72 -12.31 -4.09
CA VAL A 104 -3.58 -12.56 -5.26
C VAL A 104 -4.78 -13.44 -4.89
N PHE A 105 -4.58 -14.53 -4.16
CA PHE A 105 -5.66 -15.46 -3.81
C PHE A 105 -6.54 -14.96 -2.68
N HIS A 106 -5.98 -14.20 -1.73
CA HIS A 106 -6.69 -13.70 -0.55
C HIS A 106 -6.77 -12.17 -0.55
N PHE A 107 -7.06 -11.57 -1.72
CA PHE A 107 -7.08 -10.12 -1.88
C PHE A 107 -8.08 -9.43 -0.93
N TRP A 108 -9.23 -10.04 -0.66
CA TRP A 108 -10.24 -9.48 0.25
C TRP A 108 -9.73 -9.39 1.69
N LYS A 109 -8.95 -10.38 2.15
CA LYS A 109 -8.29 -10.33 3.47
C LYS A 109 -7.24 -9.23 3.54
N CYS A 110 -6.51 -9.02 2.44
CA CYS A 110 -5.55 -7.92 2.35
C CYS A 110 -6.24 -6.54 2.40
N TYR A 111 -7.40 -6.39 1.75
CA TYR A 111 -8.20 -5.16 1.86
C TYR A 111 -8.78 -4.97 3.26
N ALA A 112 -9.26 -6.03 3.91
CA ALA A 112 -9.74 -5.96 5.29
C ALA A 112 -8.61 -5.51 6.24
N LEU A 113 -7.41 -6.08 6.10
CA LEU A 113 -6.24 -5.67 6.89
C LEU A 113 -5.83 -4.22 6.59
N MET A 114 -5.88 -3.81 5.32
CA MET A 114 -5.61 -2.42 4.93
C MET A 114 -6.62 -1.45 5.56
N ASP A 115 -7.90 -1.82 5.61
CA ASP A 115 -8.97 -0.99 6.17
C ASP A 115 -8.92 -0.91 7.71
N GLU A 116 -8.34 -1.91 8.39
CA GLU A 116 -8.05 -1.81 9.83
C GLU A 116 -6.94 -0.80 10.13
N MET A 117 -5.98 -0.65 9.21
CA MET A 117 -4.80 0.20 9.39
C MET A 117 -4.98 1.63 8.85
N PHE A 118 -5.72 1.77 7.75
CA PHE A 118 -5.87 3.03 7.01
C PHE A 118 -7.35 3.28 6.73
N LEU A 119 -7.82 4.47 7.08
CA LEU A 119 -9.21 4.85 6.83
C LEU A 119 -9.28 6.32 6.41
N THR A 120 -10.09 6.60 5.39
CA THR A 120 -10.32 7.97 4.89
C THR A 120 -9.01 8.72 4.56
N GLY A 121 -7.99 8.01 4.08
CA GLY A 121 -6.71 8.60 3.74
C GLY A 121 -5.82 8.94 4.93
N GLU A 122 -6.13 8.47 6.13
CA GLU A 122 -5.33 8.67 7.33
C GLU A 122 -4.99 7.34 8.01
N ILE A 123 -3.97 7.36 8.86
CA ILE A 123 -3.56 6.19 9.65
C ILE A 123 -4.55 6.03 10.82
N GLN A 124 -5.19 4.87 10.92
CA GLN A 124 -6.16 4.55 11.96
C GLN A 124 -5.52 3.81 13.13
N GLU A 125 -4.79 2.72 12.85
CA GLU A 125 -4.24 1.83 13.86
C GLU A 125 -2.79 1.50 13.53
N THR A 126 -1.91 1.67 14.51
CA THR A 126 -0.47 1.42 14.38
C THR A 126 -0.01 0.21 15.18
N SER A 127 -0.84 -0.30 16.09
CA SER A 127 -0.53 -1.49 16.87
C SER A 127 -0.83 -2.75 16.07
N LYS A 128 0.23 -3.40 15.58
CA LYS A 128 0.17 -4.72 14.93
C LYS A 128 -0.61 -5.75 15.77
N LYS A 129 -0.49 -5.72 17.10
CA LYS A 129 -1.23 -6.62 18.00
C LYS A 129 -2.74 -6.41 17.93
N ILE A 130 -3.19 -5.16 17.84
CA ILE A 130 -4.62 -4.84 17.76
C ILE A 130 -5.16 -5.22 16.38
N VAL A 131 -4.43 -4.87 15.30
CA VAL A 131 -4.81 -5.22 13.92
C VAL A 131 -4.98 -6.73 13.76
N LEU A 132 -3.99 -7.52 14.19
CA LEU A 132 -4.04 -8.99 14.08
C LEU A 132 -5.17 -9.60 14.91
N LYS A 133 -5.45 -9.04 16.09
CA LYS A 133 -6.57 -9.49 16.92
C LYS A 133 -7.90 -9.26 16.21
N ARG A 134 -8.13 -8.06 15.65
CA ARG A 134 -9.36 -7.74 14.91
C ARG A 134 -9.53 -8.62 13.68
N MET A 135 -8.45 -8.85 12.92
CA MET A 135 -8.47 -9.78 11.79
C MET A 135 -8.84 -11.20 12.22
N SER A 136 -8.31 -11.68 13.35
CA SER A 136 -8.66 -13.00 13.90
C SER A 136 -10.13 -13.09 14.34
N ASP A 137 -10.66 -12.00 14.91
CA ASP A 137 -12.07 -11.94 15.32
C ASP A 137 -13.00 -11.89 14.09
N LEU A 138 -12.61 -11.18 13.02
CA LEU A 138 -13.31 -11.17 11.73
C LEU A 138 -13.33 -12.55 11.06
N ASP A 139 -12.22 -13.28 11.10
CA ASP A 139 -12.14 -14.64 10.56
C ASP A 139 -13.04 -15.63 11.31
N ARG A 140 -13.37 -15.38 12.60
CA ARG A 140 -14.28 -16.23 13.39
C ARG A 140 -15.76 -16.00 13.09
N LEU A 141 -16.10 -14.86 12.51
CA LEU A 141 -17.48 -14.48 12.19
C LEU A 141 -17.92 -14.99 10.82
N ASN A 142 -16.98 -15.37 9.96
CA ASN A 142 -17.21 -15.96 8.63
C ASN A 142 -17.03 -17.49 8.67
#